data_AF-A0A151X7Y9-F1
#
_entry.id   AF-A0A151X7Y9-F1
#
_cell.length_a   1.000
_cell.length_b   1.000
_cell.length_c   1.000
_cell.angle_alpha   90.00
_cell.angle_beta   90.00
_cell.angle_gamma   90.00
#
_symmetry.space_group_name_H-M   'P 1'
#
loop_
_entity.id
_entity.type
_entity.pdbx_description
1 polymer ?
#
loop_
_entity_poly.entity_id
_entity_poly.type
_entity_poly.pdbx_seq_one_letter_code
_entity_poly.pdbx_strand_id
1 'polypeptide(L)'
;MAEETSSRPSLFTRMKGYLKEAPFFCKIIELVLCVIATGLVTGPFQQNQFRPTDIHHIAIFHVAVCGYIFINAVLIMSHLLGERLPKKTALIFSTMGAILCCTAGLILIRDWDNFSSNLIHAYLQEYSDQTVAAGSFAILAALVFAIDTYFINKND
;
A
#
# COMPACT_ATOMS: atom_id res chain seq x y z
N MET A 1 3.90 -36.01 43.25
CA MET A 1 2.65 -35.37 42.79
C MET A 1 3.04 -34.06 42.12
N ALA A 2 2.59 -33.88 40.88
CA ALA A 2 2.92 -32.76 40.02
C ALA A 2 2.14 -31.51 40.43
N GLU A 3 2.79 -30.34 40.36
CA GLU A 3 2.10 -29.06 40.23
C GLU A 3 2.84 -28.26 39.15
N GLU A 4 2.37 -28.43 37.91
CA GLU A 4 2.76 -27.61 36.77
C GLU A 4 2.26 -26.18 37.00
N THR A 5 3.17 -25.30 37.37
CA THR A 5 2.91 -23.86 37.44
C THR A 5 2.86 -23.32 36.01
N SER A 6 1.65 -23.37 35.45
CA SER A 6 1.25 -22.73 34.19
C SER A 6 1.50 -21.23 34.26
N SER A 7 2.70 -20.83 33.85
CA SER A 7 3.08 -19.43 33.67
C SER A 7 2.43 -18.93 32.38
N ARG A 8 1.24 -18.32 32.51
CA ARG A 8 0.58 -17.61 31.40
C ARG A 8 1.61 -16.67 30.76
N PRO A 9 1.88 -16.76 29.44
CA PRO A 9 2.84 -15.87 28.82
C PRO A 9 2.37 -14.44 29.04
N SER A 10 3.22 -13.61 29.67
CA SER A 10 2.91 -12.21 29.94
C SER A 10 2.52 -11.52 28.62
N LEU A 11 1.62 -10.54 28.69
CA LEU A 11 1.20 -9.76 27.51
C LEU A 11 2.41 -9.22 26.72
N PHE A 12 3.49 -8.91 27.43
CA PHE A 12 4.77 -8.49 26.87
C PHE A 12 5.41 -9.54 25.95
N THR A 13 5.36 -10.83 26.32
CA THR A 13 5.88 -11.94 25.50
C THR A 13 5.02 -12.15 24.26
N ARG A 14 3.68 -12.02 24.37
CA ARG A 14 2.77 -12.09 23.21
C ARG A 14 2.95 -10.89 22.27
N MET A 15 3.10 -9.69 22.81
CA MET A 15 3.39 -8.47 22.03
C MET A 15 4.74 -8.55 21.34
N LYS A 16 5.76 -9.12 21.99
CA LYS A 16 7.09 -9.34 21.38
C LYS A 16 7.04 -10.38 20.25
N GLY A 17 6.19 -11.39 20.36
CA GLY A 17 5.88 -12.32 19.27
C GLY A 17 5.21 -11.63 18.09
N TYR A 18 4.17 -10.82 18.35
CA TYR A 18 3.50 -10.03 17.32
C TYR A 18 4.43 -8.99 16.67
N LEU A 19 5.30 -8.33 17.42
CA LEU A 19 6.31 -7.41 16.88
C LEU A 19 7.33 -8.11 15.98
N LYS A 20 7.60 -9.39 16.21
CA LYS A 20 8.50 -10.20 15.38
C LYS A 20 7.87 -10.59 14.03
N GLU A 21 6.55 -10.68 13.97
CA GLU A 21 5.78 -10.98 12.74
C GLU A 21 5.10 -9.75 12.13
N ALA A 22 5.08 -8.62 12.84
CA ALA A 22 4.53 -7.34 12.38
C ALA A 22 4.97 -6.94 10.97
N PRO A 23 6.27 -7.01 10.58
CA PRO A 23 6.66 -6.61 9.23
C PRO A 23 6.04 -7.50 8.14
N PHE A 24 5.78 -8.78 8.42
CA PHE A 24 5.10 -9.68 7.48
C PHE A 24 3.62 -9.28 7.29
N PHE A 25 2.91 -9.02 8.39
CA PHE A 25 1.52 -8.56 8.31
C PHE A 25 1.38 -7.19 7.65
N CYS A 26 2.30 -6.26 7.93
CA CYS A 26 2.36 -4.96 7.26
C CYS A 26 2.49 -5.13 5.74
N LYS A 27 3.40 -5.99 5.27
CA LYS A 27 3.59 -6.26 3.82
C LYS A 27 2.33 -6.82 3.15
N ILE A 28 1.56 -7.66 3.84
CA ILE A 28 0.27 -8.15 3.34
C ILE A 28 -0.73 -7.01 3.22
N ILE A 29 -0.83 -6.15 4.24
CA ILE A 29 -1.76 -5.01 4.23
C ILE A 29 -1.38 -4.02 3.11
N GLU A 30 -0.10 -3.72 2.95
CA GLU A 30 0.41 -2.88 1.85
C GLU A 30 0.04 -3.48 0.49
N LEU A 31 0.26 -4.79 0.29
CA LEU A 31 -0.10 -5.48 -0.95
C LEU A 31 -1.60 -5.34 -1.24
N VAL A 32 -2.47 -5.59 -0.26
CA VAL A 32 -3.92 -5.48 -0.42
C VAL A 32 -4.33 -4.05 -0.78
N LEU A 33 -3.79 -3.05 -0.09
CA LEU A 33 -4.08 -1.65 -0.37
C LEU A 33 -3.62 -1.24 -1.77
N CYS A 34 -2.44 -1.67 -2.20
CA CYS A 34 -1.95 -1.42 -3.56
C CYS A 34 -2.82 -2.10 -4.62
N VAL A 35 -3.25 -3.35 -4.42
CA VAL A 35 -4.14 -4.07 -5.35
C VAL A 35 -5.49 -3.38 -5.47
N ILE A 36 -6.08 -2.95 -4.34
CA ILE A 36 -7.35 -2.21 -4.34
C ILE A 36 -7.18 -0.88 -5.09
N ALA A 37 -6.10 -0.14 -4.80
CA ALA A 37 -5.82 1.14 -5.45
C ALA A 37 -5.63 0.99 -6.97
N THR A 38 -4.92 -0.04 -7.43
CA THR A 38 -4.79 -0.36 -8.86
C THR A 38 -6.13 -0.75 -9.47
N GLY A 39 -6.92 -1.62 -8.81
CA GLY A 39 -8.22 -2.07 -9.32
C GLY A 39 -9.25 -0.94 -9.45
N LEU A 40 -9.22 0.03 -8.55
CA LEU A 40 -10.06 1.23 -8.64
C LEU A 40 -9.67 2.13 -9.82
N VAL A 41 -8.39 2.19 -10.17
CA VAL A 41 -7.90 2.95 -11.34
C VAL A 41 -8.14 2.22 -12.66
N THR A 42 -8.29 0.89 -12.70
CA THR A 42 -8.51 0.15 -13.97
C THR A 42 -9.95 0.16 -14.47
N GLY A 43 -10.94 0.24 -13.56
CA GLY A 43 -12.36 0.40 -13.89
C GLY A 43 -12.65 1.45 -14.98
N PRO A 44 -12.09 2.68 -14.90
CA PRO A 44 -12.35 3.72 -15.88
C PRO A 44 -11.70 3.49 -17.26
N PHE A 45 -10.66 2.64 -17.40
CA PHE A 45 -9.99 2.41 -18.68
C PHE A 45 -10.79 1.53 -19.65
N GLN A 46 -11.68 0.68 -19.13
CA GLN A 46 -12.44 -0.26 -19.95
C GLN A 46 -13.57 0.44 -20.72
N GLN A 47 -14.02 1.59 -20.23
CA GLN A 47 -15.07 2.40 -20.83
C GLN A 47 -14.41 3.43 -21.77
N ASN A 48 -14.15 2.97 -22.99
CA ASN A 48 -13.38 3.57 -24.09
C ASN A 48 -13.83 4.98 -24.60
N GLN A 49 -14.43 5.84 -23.76
CA GLN A 49 -15.09 7.08 -24.18
C GLN A 49 -14.55 8.37 -23.55
N PHE A 50 -13.79 8.31 -22.45
CA PHE A 50 -13.18 9.50 -21.86
C PHE A 50 -11.69 9.28 -21.74
N ARG A 51 -10.93 9.74 -22.75
CA ARG A 51 -9.48 9.92 -22.61
C ARG A 51 -9.29 11.14 -21.71
N PRO A 52 -8.87 10.97 -20.45
CA PRO A 52 -8.46 12.10 -19.64
C PRO A 52 -7.23 12.69 -20.33
N THR A 53 -7.15 14.01 -20.43
CA THR A 53 -6.03 14.71 -21.06
C THR A 53 -4.66 14.40 -20.41
N ASP A 54 -4.65 13.78 -19.23
CA ASP A 54 -3.46 13.48 -18.46
C ASP A 54 -3.19 11.98 -18.25
N ILE A 55 -3.18 11.22 -19.36
CA ILE A 55 -2.76 9.80 -19.40
C ILE A 55 -1.40 9.60 -18.69
N HIS A 56 -0.54 10.62 -18.70
CA HIS A 56 0.76 10.59 -18.04
C HIS A 56 0.67 10.47 -16.51
N HIS A 57 -0.25 11.17 -15.86
CA HIS A 57 -0.40 11.12 -14.39
C HIS A 57 -0.89 9.76 -13.92
N ILE A 58 -1.85 9.19 -14.65
CA ILE A 58 -2.39 7.86 -14.35
C ILE A 58 -1.35 6.77 -14.65
N ALA A 59 -0.58 6.92 -15.73
CA ALA A 59 0.52 6.00 -16.05
C ALA A 59 1.60 6.01 -14.94
N ILE A 60 1.99 7.18 -14.43
CA ILE A 60 2.95 7.30 -13.33
C ILE A 60 2.42 6.59 -12.07
N PHE A 61 1.15 6.78 -11.73
CA PHE A 61 0.52 6.07 -10.62
C PHE A 61 0.55 4.56 -10.80
N HIS A 62 0.14 4.08 -11.98
CA HIS A 62 0.05 2.65 -12.26
C HIS A 62 1.44 1.99 -12.21
N VAL A 63 2.47 2.65 -12.73
CA VAL A 63 3.86 2.15 -12.65
C VAL A 63 4.33 2.09 -11.20
N ALA A 64 4.07 3.13 -10.40
CA ALA A 64 4.45 3.15 -9.00
C ALA A 64 3.75 2.04 -8.20
N VAL A 65 2.43 1.97 -8.26
CA VAL A 65 1.64 1.03 -7.44
C VAL A 65 1.86 -0.42 -7.89
N CYS A 66 1.90 -0.72 -9.19
CA CYS A 66 2.21 -2.08 -9.66
C CYS A 66 3.63 -2.51 -9.33
N GLY A 67 4.60 -1.59 -9.35
CA GLY A 67 5.94 -1.87 -8.86
C GLY A 67 5.93 -2.34 -7.41
N TYR A 68 5.16 -1.68 -6.55
CA TYR A 68 5.03 -2.08 -5.15
C TYR A 68 4.21 -3.34 -4.91
N ILE A 69 3.21 -3.64 -5.76
CA ILE A 69 2.54 -4.95 -5.75
C ILE A 69 3.57 -6.06 -5.98
N PHE A 70 4.41 -5.91 -7.01
CA PHE A 70 5.43 -6.91 -7.33
C PHE A 70 6.48 -7.03 -6.22
N ILE A 71 7.01 -5.91 -5.74
CA ILE A 71 8.01 -5.89 -4.65
C ILE A 71 7.44 -6.54 -3.40
N ASN A 72 6.23 -6.17 -2.96
CA ASN A 72 5.61 -6.76 -1.77
C ASN A 72 5.33 -8.26 -1.94
N ALA A 73 4.89 -8.69 -3.12
CA ALA A 73 4.72 -10.11 -3.42
C ALA A 73 6.04 -10.88 -3.31
N VAL A 74 7.14 -10.34 -3.83
CA VAL A 74 8.47 -10.95 -3.69
C VAL A 74 8.91 -11.01 -2.23
N LEU A 75 8.73 -9.94 -1.46
CA LEU A 75 9.10 -9.90 -0.04
C LEU A 75 8.30 -10.93 0.79
N ILE A 76 7.00 -11.06 0.54
CA ILE A 76 6.14 -12.07 1.17
C ILE A 76 6.60 -13.47 0.78
N MET A 77 6.86 -13.70 -0.51
CA MET A 77 7.30 -15.00 -1.02
C MET A 77 8.65 -15.41 -0.41
N SER A 78 9.63 -14.52 -0.37
CA SER A 78 10.92 -14.77 0.30
C SER A 78 10.73 -15.16 1.76
N HIS A 79 9.84 -14.47 2.49
CA HIS A 79 9.53 -14.81 3.87
C HIS A 79 8.90 -16.22 3.99
N LEU A 80 8.02 -16.61 3.07
CA LEU A 80 7.43 -17.96 3.02
C LEU A 80 8.44 -19.05 2.70
N LEU A 81 9.46 -18.75 1.89
CA LEU A 81 10.59 -19.65 1.61
C LEU A 81 11.56 -19.79 2.79
N GLY A 82 11.35 -19.05 3.89
CA GLY A 82 12.23 -19.03 5.06
C GLY A 82 13.45 -18.13 4.87
N GLU A 83 13.60 -17.47 3.72
CA GLU A 83 14.66 -16.51 3.45
C GLU A 83 14.24 -15.12 3.93
N ARG A 84 14.92 -14.64 4.99
CA ARG A 84 14.70 -13.28 5.47
C ARG A 84 15.64 -12.34 4.72
N LEU A 85 15.07 -11.41 3.95
CA LEU A 85 15.86 -10.35 3.34
C LEU A 85 16.60 -9.55 4.41
N PRO A 86 17.79 -9.00 4.07
CA PRO A 86 18.50 -8.10 4.97
C PRO A 86 17.59 -6.94 5.40
N LYS A 87 17.54 -6.65 6.71
CA LYS A 87 16.67 -5.59 7.27
C LYS A 87 16.83 -4.25 6.53
N LYS A 88 18.07 -3.89 6.17
CA LYS A 88 18.38 -2.66 5.42
C LYS A 88 17.68 -2.61 4.07
N THR A 89 17.63 -3.74 3.35
CA THR A 89 16.97 -3.84 2.06
C THR A 89 15.46 -3.68 2.20
N ALA A 90 14.85 -4.34 3.19
CA ALA A 90 13.43 -4.20 3.47
C ALA A 90 13.06 -2.75 3.84
N LEU A 91 13.90 -2.08 4.65
CA LEU A 91 13.73 -0.68 5.02
C LEU A 91 13.78 0.25 3.81
N ILE A 92 14.73 0.05 2.90
CA ILE A 92 14.85 0.87 1.68
C ILE A 92 13.61 0.71 0.80
N PHE A 93 13.13 -0.52 0.59
CA PHE A 93 11.91 -0.73 -0.20
C PHE A 93 10.68 -0.10 0.45
N SER A 94 10.53 -0.23 1.77
CA SER A 94 9.40 0.34 2.49
C SER A 94 9.42 1.87 2.50
N THR A 95 10.58 2.50 2.68
CA THR A 95 10.71 3.96 2.64
C THR A 95 10.41 4.52 1.26
N MET A 96 10.95 3.90 0.20
CA MET A 96 10.62 4.28 -1.17
C MET A 96 9.12 4.07 -1.47
N GLY A 97 8.51 3.02 -0.91
CA GLY A 97 7.08 2.73 -1.03
C GLY A 97 6.21 3.81 -0.44
N ALA A 98 6.56 4.28 0.76
CA ALA A 98 5.88 5.40 1.39
C ALA A 98 5.94 6.66 0.51
N ILE A 99 7.12 7.00 -0.02
CA ILE A 99 7.30 8.21 -0.84
C ILE A 99 6.52 8.11 -2.15
N LEU A 100 6.67 6.98 -2.87
CA LEU A 100 6.06 6.78 -4.18
C LEU A 100 4.54 6.65 -4.10
N CYS A 101 4.00 5.89 -3.14
CA CYS A 101 2.54 5.78 -2.96
C CYS A 101 1.93 7.11 -2.48
N CYS A 102 2.62 7.87 -1.63
CA CYS A 102 2.15 9.19 -1.20
C CYS A 102 2.10 10.17 -2.38
N THR A 103 3.19 10.25 -3.15
CA THR A 103 3.27 11.11 -4.33
C THR A 103 2.21 10.74 -5.37
N ALA A 104 2.05 9.44 -5.64
CA ALA A 104 1.07 8.94 -6.58
C ALA A 104 -0.37 9.23 -6.11
N GLY A 105 -0.68 9.05 -4.82
CA GLY A 105 -1.98 9.41 -4.25
C GLY A 105 -2.29 10.90 -4.34
N LEU A 106 -1.32 11.77 -4.03
CA LEU A 106 -1.46 13.22 -4.16
C LEU A 106 -1.69 13.66 -5.61
N ILE A 107 -1.03 13.03 -6.58
CA ILE A 107 -1.23 13.30 -8.00
C ILE A 107 -2.68 12.98 -8.40
N LEU A 108 -3.25 11.84 -7.99
CA LEU A 108 -4.65 11.51 -8.30
C LEU A 108 -5.65 12.47 -7.64
N ILE A 109 -5.40 12.87 -6.40
CA ILE A 109 -6.28 13.82 -5.68
C ILE A 109 -6.17 15.23 -6.27
N ARG A 110 -5.05 15.58 -6.90
CA ARG A 110 -4.95 16.85 -7.62
C ARG A 110 -5.65 16.77 -8.97
N ASP A 111 -5.51 15.64 -9.67
CA ASP A 111 -6.19 15.40 -10.94
C ASP A 111 -7.71 15.44 -10.75
N TRP A 112 -8.20 14.82 -9.66
CA TRP A 112 -9.56 14.94 -9.15
C TRP A 112 -10.12 16.36 -9.13
N ASP A 113 -9.41 17.27 -8.45
CA ASP A 113 -9.85 18.64 -8.20
C ASP A 113 -9.90 19.46 -9.51
N ASN A 114 -8.93 19.22 -10.40
CA ASN A 114 -8.91 19.80 -11.74
C ASN A 114 -10.07 19.30 -12.63
N PHE A 115 -10.45 18.03 -12.52
CA PHE A 115 -11.61 17.49 -13.23
C PHE A 115 -12.93 18.02 -12.66
N SER A 116 -13.06 18.13 -11.34
CA SER A 116 -14.26 18.65 -10.67
C SER A 116 -14.57 20.10 -11.03
N SER A 117 -13.57 20.90 -11.41
CA SER A 117 -13.75 22.31 -11.76
C SER A 117 -14.13 22.55 -13.23
N ASN A 118 -13.97 21.56 -14.12
CA ASN A 118 -14.17 21.69 -15.58
C ASN A 118 -15.45 20.99 -16.13
N LEU A 119 -16.46 20.82 -15.28
CA LEU A 119 -17.73 20.10 -15.46
C LEU A 119 -18.32 20.00 -16.90
N ILE A 120 -18.22 18.82 -17.52
CA ILE A 120 -19.13 18.35 -18.58
C ILE A 120 -19.53 16.88 -18.31
N HIS A 121 -20.80 16.66 -17.95
CA HIS A 121 -21.60 15.41 -17.94
C HIS A 121 -21.46 14.32 -16.84
N ALA A 122 -22.61 13.70 -16.54
CA ALA A 122 -22.90 12.75 -15.45
C ALA A 122 -22.13 11.41 -15.47
N TYR A 123 -21.48 11.05 -16.58
CA TYR A 123 -20.56 9.90 -16.64
C TYR A 123 -19.20 10.22 -16.04
N LEU A 124 -18.84 11.51 -15.88
CA LEU A 124 -17.63 11.87 -15.15
C LEU A 124 -17.75 11.46 -13.70
N GLN A 125 -18.89 11.64 -13.03
CA GLN A 125 -18.97 11.48 -11.57
C GLN A 125 -18.50 10.11 -11.05
N GLU A 126 -18.80 9.02 -11.75
CA GLU A 126 -18.36 7.67 -11.34
C GLU A 126 -16.86 7.43 -11.62
N TYR A 127 -16.37 7.85 -12.81
CA TYR A 127 -14.91 7.93 -13.09
C TYR A 127 -14.21 8.76 -12.04
N SER A 128 -14.92 9.81 -11.65
CA SER A 128 -14.49 10.75 -10.70
C SER A 128 -14.29 10.01 -9.34
N ASP A 129 -15.36 9.54 -8.72
CA ASP A 129 -15.33 8.98 -7.37
C ASP A 129 -14.32 7.82 -7.23
N GLN A 130 -14.10 7.05 -8.31
CA GLN A 130 -13.08 6.01 -8.38
C GLN A 130 -11.63 6.54 -8.32
N THR A 131 -11.35 7.67 -8.97
CA THR A 131 -10.02 8.29 -8.98
C THR A 131 -9.64 8.82 -7.60
N VAL A 132 -10.56 9.52 -6.92
CA VAL A 132 -10.33 9.99 -5.54
C VAL A 132 -10.25 8.82 -4.56
N ALA A 133 -11.07 7.77 -4.74
CA ALA A 133 -10.98 6.56 -3.94
C ALA A 133 -9.60 5.90 -4.11
N ALA A 134 -9.13 5.70 -5.34
CA ALA A 134 -7.80 5.14 -5.59
C ALA A 134 -6.67 5.97 -4.98
N GLY A 135 -6.73 7.30 -5.13
CA GLY A 135 -5.77 8.22 -4.51
C GLY A 135 -5.76 8.10 -2.99
N SER A 136 -6.95 7.99 -2.37
CA SER A 136 -7.08 7.79 -0.92
C SER A 136 -6.48 6.45 -0.45
N PHE A 137 -6.72 5.35 -1.17
CA PHE A 137 -6.12 4.05 -0.86
C PHE A 137 -4.60 4.06 -1.02
N ALA A 138 -4.06 4.81 -1.99
CA ALA A 138 -2.62 4.97 -2.14
C ALA A 138 -1.99 5.78 -0.99
N ILE A 139 -2.68 6.80 -0.46
CA ILE A 139 -2.26 7.51 0.76
C ILE A 139 -2.30 6.58 1.98
N LEU A 140 -3.35 5.76 2.11
CA LEU A 140 -3.41 4.75 3.16
C LEU A 140 -2.26 3.75 3.03
N ALA A 141 -1.95 3.27 1.83
CA ALA A 141 -0.80 2.42 1.58
C ALA A 141 0.51 3.09 2.02
N ALA A 142 0.70 4.38 1.71
CA ALA A 142 1.86 5.14 2.13
C ALA A 142 2.00 5.22 3.66
N LEU A 143 0.89 5.38 4.38
CA LEU A 143 0.89 5.34 5.85
C LEU A 143 1.31 3.96 6.37
N VAL A 144 0.82 2.89 5.77
CA VAL A 144 1.23 1.53 6.16
C VAL A 144 2.71 1.29 5.88
N PHE A 145 3.23 1.73 4.74
CA PHE A 145 4.68 1.68 4.44
C PHE A 145 5.53 2.47 5.43
N ALA A 146 5.04 3.61 5.92
CA ALA A 146 5.70 4.40 6.95
C ALA A 146 5.69 3.69 8.31
N ILE A 147 4.57 3.05 8.66
CA ILE A 147 4.42 2.23 9.86
C ILE A 147 5.36 1.02 9.81
N ASP A 148 5.44 0.33 8.67
CA ASP A 148 6.34 -0.80 8.47
C ASP A 148 7.81 -0.36 8.62
N THR A 149 8.18 0.77 8.01
CA THR A 149 9.51 1.39 8.19
C THR A 149 9.83 1.63 9.66
N TYR A 150 8.89 2.17 10.42
CA TYR A 150 9.07 2.42 11.86
C TYR A 150 9.28 1.11 12.64
N PHE A 151 8.49 0.06 12.34
CA PHE A 151 8.64 -1.24 12.99
C PHE A 151 9.97 -1.93 12.64
N ILE A 152 10.40 -1.85 11.38
CA ILE A 152 11.70 -2.39 10.95
C ILE A 152 12.84 -1.69 11.68
N ASN A 153 12.79 -0.35 11.80
CA ASN A 153 13.81 0.44 12.47
C ASN A 153 13.85 0.24 14.00
N LYS A 154 12.70 0.00 14.64
CA LYS A 154 12.60 -0.20 16.10
C LYS A 154 13.00 -1.60 16.56
N ASN A 155 12.95 -2.60 15.67
CA ASN A 155 13.34 -3.99 15.94
C ASN A 155 14.84 -4.26 15.66
N ASP A 156 15.67 -3.21 15.64
CA ASP A 156 17.15 -3.29 15.67
C ASP A 156 17.66 -3.09 17.11
#